data_AF-A0A318Z4X9-F1
#
_entry.id   AF-A0A318Z4X9-F1
#
_cell.length_a   1.000
_cell.length_b   1.000
_cell.length_c   1.000
_cell.angle_alpha   90.00
_cell.angle_beta   90.00
_cell.angle_gamma   90.00
#
_symmetry.space_group_name_H-M   'P 1'
#
loop_
_entity.id
_entity.type
_entity.pdbx_description
1 polymer ?
#
loop_
_entity_poly.entity_id
_entity_poly.type
_entity_poly.pdbx_seq_one_letter_code
_entity_poly.pdbx_strand_id
1 'polypeptide(L)'
;MAGLTATFTRTATHLVHREHQICLPDPFVLVPFDQLQHHCIPINAAKFYESDSSGDLIPIDRQSRAISRVLDSYPQLTGRMHIDPDTDVRSVTRLETGVHLIN
;
A
#
# COMPACT_ATOMS: atom_id res chain seq x y z
N MET A 1 -27.01 15.48 19.02
CA MET A 1 -26.08 14.33 18.90
C MET A 1 -24.72 14.88 18.50
N ALA A 2 -23.87 15.22 19.47
CA ALA A 2 -22.53 15.74 19.18
C ALA A 2 -21.63 14.56 18.82
N GLY A 3 -21.10 14.54 17.60
CA GLY A 3 -20.13 13.55 17.17
C GLY A 3 -18.81 13.75 17.90
N LEU A 4 -18.27 12.70 18.50
CA LEU A 4 -16.93 12.72 19.07
C LEU A 4 -15.92 12.82 17.94
N THR A 5 -15.21 13.95 17.86
CA THR A 5 -14.06 14.12 16.97
C THR A 5 -12.82 13.57 17.65
N ALA A 6 -12.30 12.45 17.17
CA ALA A 6 -11.01 11.93 17.60
C ALA A 6 -9.88 12.70 16.89
N THR A 7 -8.90 13.18 17.66
CA THR A 7 -7.70 13.82 17.12
C THR A 7 -6.58 12.79 17.09
N PHE A 8 -6.00 12.54 15.91
CA PHE A 8 -4.82 11.68 15.77
C PHE A 8 -3.59 12.56 15.58
N THR A 9 -2.47 12.17 16.19
CA THR A 9 -1.18 12.84 16.00
C THR A 9 -0.32 11.93 15.13
N ARG A 10 0.09 12.42 13.97
CA ARG A 10 1.10 11.73 13.15
C ARG A 10 2.49 12.03 13.71
N THR A 11 3.19 10.99 14.13
CA THR A 11 4.56 11.07 14.64
C THR A 11 5.58 10.98 13.51
N ALA A 12 5.38 10.11 12.53
CA ALA A 12 6.35 9.85 11.47
C ALA A 12 5.75 9.29 10.17
N THR A 13 6.53 9.34 9.09
CA THR A 13 6.25 8.65 7.83
C THR A 13 7.50 7.92 7.39
N HIS A 14 7.37 6.61 7.21
CA HIS A 14 8.46 5.72 6.83
C HIS A 14 8.21 5.23 5.41
N LEU A 15 9.20 5.37 4.54
CA LEU A 15 9.16 4.76 3.21
C LEU A 15 9.69 3.32 3.32
N VAL A 16 8.81 2.36 3.05
CA VAL A 16 9.14 0.94 3.11
C VAL A 16 9.30 0.42 1.68
N HIS A 17 10.50 -0.05 1.38
CA HIS A 17 10.79 -0.80 0.18
C HIS A 17 10.80 -2.29 0.49
N ARG A 18 10.72 -3.09 -0.57
CA ARG A 18 10.98 -4.52 -0.49
C ARG A 18 12.48 -4.81 -0.40
N GLU A 19 12.87 -6.04 -0.08
CA GLU A 19 14.27 -6.38 0.17
C GLU A 19 14.99 -6.93 -1.08
N HIS A 20 14.27 -7.60 -1.99
CA HIS A 20 14.85 -8.28 -3.16
C HIS A 20 14.65 -7.48 -4.45
N GLN A 21 15.14 -7.91 -5.63
CA GLN A 21 15.00 -7.22 -6.95
C GLN A 21 13.71 -7.61 -7.72
N ILE A 22 13.11 -6.73 -8.54
CA ILE A 22 11.81 -6.95 -9.22
C ILE A 22 12.14 -7.66 -10.52
N CYS A 23 11.45 -8.76 -10.77
CA CYS A 23 11.40 -9.38 -12.09
C CYS A 23 9.96 -9.30 -12.61
N LEU A 24 9.53 -8.08 -12.96
CA LEU A 24 8.25 -7.81 -13.61
C LEU A 24 8.50 -6.90 -14.81
N PRO A 25 7.70 -7.04 -15.88
CA PRO A 25 7.69 -6.07 -16.96
C PRO A 25 7.25 -4.71 -16.44
N ASP A 26 7.83 -3.64 -16.98
CA ASP A 26 7.38 -2.26 -16.80
C ASP A 26 7.01 -1.71 -18.19
N PRO A 27 5.71 -1.44 -18.47
CA PRO A 27 4.57 -1.52 -17.57
C PRO A 27 4.11 -2.96 -17.24
N PHE A 28 3.65 -3.18 -16.01
CA PHE A 28 2.98 -4.41 -15.61
C PHE A 28 1.49 -4.32 -15.97
N VAL A 29 1.09 -4.92 -17.09
CA VAL A 29 -0.31 -4.90 -17.55
C VAL A 29 -1.19 -5.73 -16.62
N LEU A 30 -2.30 -5.15 -16.17
CA LEU A 30 -3.21 -5.82 -15.24
C LEU A 30 -4.06 -6.89 -15.94
N VAL A 31 -4.60 -7.82 -15.16
CA VAL A 31 -5.35 -8.96 -15.73
C VAL A 31 -6.70 -8.52 -16.28
N PRO A 32 -7.36 -9.30 -17.16
CA PRO A 32 -8.60 -8.88 -17.83
C PRO A 32 -9.72 -8.40 -16.91
N PHE A 33 -9.84 -8.96 -15.70
CA PHE A 33 -10.83 -8.49 -14.72
C PHE A 33 -10.53 -7.08 -14.18
N ASP A 34 -9.25 -6.75 -14.00
CA ASP A 34 -8.84 -5.43 -13.54
C ASP A 34 -9.13 -4.34 -14.58
N GLN A 35 -9.21 -4.72 -15.87
CA GLN A 35 -9.55 -3.83 -16.98
C GLN A 35 -11.02 -3.38 -16.94
N LEU A 36 -11.89 -4.11 -16.25
CA LEU A 36 -13.34 -3.84 -16.23
C LEU A 36 -13.74 -2.72 -15.27
N GLN A 37 -12.85 -2.30 -14.37
CA GLN A 37 -13.16 -1.19 -13.47
C GLN A 37 -13.19 0.12 -14.27
N HIS A 38 -14.21 0.95 -14.07
CA HIS A 38 -14.27 2.28 -14.70
C HIS A 38 -13.54 3.36 -13.89
N HIS A 39 -13.36 3.15 -12.58
CA HIS A 39 -12.79 4.15 -11.68
C HIS A 39 -11.76 3.54 -10.74
N CYS A 40 -10.68 4.27 -10.47
CA CYS A 40 -9.71 3.89 -9.46
C CYS A 40 -10.20 4.39 -8.09
N ILE A 41 -11.03 3.60 -7.42
CA ILE A 41 -11.59 3.95 -6.11
C ILE A 41 -10.62 3.48 -5.01
N PRO A 42 -10.09 4.37 -4.15
CA PRO A 42 -9.25 3.96 -3.04
C PRO A 42 -10.05 3.13 -2.03
N ILE A 43 -9.52 1.96 -1.65
CA ILE A 43 -10.12 1.10 -0.62
C ILE A 43 -9.40 1.35 0.71
N ASN A 44 -10.15 1.80 1.71
CA ASN A 44 -9.64 2.02 3.07
C ASN A 44 -10.14 0.89 3.99
N ALA A 45 -9.23 0.17 4.63
CA ALA A 45 -9.54 -0.89 5.59
C ALA A 45 -8.87 -0.61 6.94
N ALA A 46 -9.65 -0.71 8.02
CA ALA A 46 -9.16 -0.57 9.39
C ALA A 46 -9.23 -1.91 10.11
N LYS A 47 -8.17 -2.24 10.85
CA LYS A 47 -8.11 -3.42 11.73
C LYS A 47 -7.83 -2.94 13.15
N PHE A 48 -8.66 -3.40 14.08
CA PHE A 48 -8.52 -3.10 15.50
C PHE A 48 -7.96 -4.33 16.20
N TYR A 49 -6.98 -4.11 17.06
CA TYR A 49 -6.34 -5.13 17.86
C TYR A 49 -6.54 -4.77 19.32
N GLU A 50 -6.92 -5.76 20.12
CA GLU A 50 -6.95 -5.60 21.58
C GLU A 50 -5.51 -5.48 22.08
N SER A 51 -5.28 -4.55 23.02
CA SER A 51 -3.96 -4.31 23.61
C SER A 51 -3.99 -4.71 25.08
N ASP A 52 -3.21 -5.74 25.43
CA ASP A 52 -3.10 -6.23 26.80
C ASP A 52 -1.98 -5.52 27.60
N SER A 53 -1.28 -4.55 27.01
CA SER A 53 -0.08 -3.94 27.61
C SER A 53 0.02 -2.44 27.39
N SER A 54 0.81 -1.77 28.24
CA SER A 54 1.12 -0.33 28.19
C SER A 54 2.17 0.06 27.14
N GLY A 55 2.63 -0.88 26.31
CA GLY A 55 3.66 -0.65 25.28
C GLY A 55 3.09 -0.53 23.86
N ASP A 56 3.97 -0.30 22.88
CA ASP A 56 3.61 -0.30 21.47
C ASP A 56 3.04 -1.66 21.06
N LEU A 57 1.77 -1.69 20.67
CA LEU A 57 1.05 -2.91 20.27
C LEU A 57 1.76 -3.64 19.12
N ILE A 58 2.31 -2.88 18.17
CA ILE A 58 3.14 -3.39 17.07
C ILE A 58 4.31 -2.42 16.87
N PRO A 59 5.56 -2.83 17.20
CA PRO A 59 6.73 -1.99 16.92
C PRO A 59 6.88 -1.68 15.43
N ILE A 60 7.20 -0.43 15.11
CA ILE A 60 7.29 0.06 13.71
C ILE A 60 8.35 -0.68 12.90
N ASP A 61 9.49 -1.05 13.50
CA ASP A 61 10.53 -1.82 12.81
C ASP A 61 10.05 -3.21 12.40
N ARG A 62 9.25 -3.85 13.27
CA ARG A 62 8.65 -5.16 12.99
C ARG A 62 7.62 -5.04 11.86
N GLN A 63 6.80 -3.98 11.89
CA GLN A 63 5.80 -3.73 10.86
C GLN A 63 6.45 -3.41 9.50
N SER A 64 7.49 -2.57 9.50
CA SER A 64 8.25 -2.22 8.29
C SER A 64 8.86 -3.46 7.64
N ARG A 65 9.53 -4.33 8.41
CA ARG A 65 10.08 -5.60 7.90
C ARG A 65 9.00 -6.53 7.37
N ALA A 66 7.86 -6.62 8.04
CA ALA A 66 6.74 -7.44 7.58
C ALA A 66 6.20 -6.93 6.23
N ILE A 67 6.03 -5.62 6.10
CA ILE A 67 5.61 -4.98 4.84
C ILE A 67 6.65 -5.24 3.74
N SER A 68 7.95 -5.09 4.01
CA SER A 68 9.00 -5.37 3.03
C SER A 68 8.89 -6.78 2.42
N ARG A 69 8.64 -7.80 3.26
CA ARG A 69 8.44 -9.19 2.80
C ARG A 69 7.17 -9.38 1.98
N VAL A 70 6.09 -8.69 2.32
CA VAL A 70 4.87 -8.68 1.51
C VAL A 70 5.17 -8.06 0.14
N LEU A 71 5.92 -6.97 0.09
CA LEU A 71 6.28 -6.32 -1.18
C LEU A 71 7.24 -7.17 -2.03
N ASP A 72 8.04 -8.05 -1.44
CA ASP A 72 8.80 -9.05 -2.20
C ASP A 72 7.88 -10.08 -2.87
N SER A 73 6.79 -10.47 -2.20
CA SER A 73 5.82 -11.44 -2.71
C SER A 73 4.83 -10.83 -3.72
N TYR A 74 4.56 -9.53 -3.59
CA TYR A 74 3.62 -8.78 -4.44
C TYR A 74 4.29 -7.50 -4.98
N PRO A 75 5.28 -7.63 -5.88
CA PRO A 75 6.08 -6.50 -6.36
C PRO A 75 5.25 -5.41 -7.06
N GLN A 76 4.10 -5.75 -7.66
CA GLN A 76 3.17 -4.79 -8.26
C GLN A 76 2.59 -3.78 -7.26
N LEU A 77 2.59 -4.07 -5.95
CA LEU A 77 2.12 -3.13 -4.93
C LEU A 77 3.07 -1.93 -4.73
N THR A 78 4.27 -1.99 -5.29
CA THR A 78 5.27 -0.91 -5.19
C THR A 78 5.13 0.16 -6.27
N GLY A 79 4.27 -0.07 -7.27
CA GLY A 79 4.09 0.82 -8.40
C GLY A 79 2.92 1.79 -8.28
N ARG A 80 2.58 2.41 -9.40
CA ARG A 80 1.48 3.36 -9.54
C ARG A 80 0.55 2.91 -10.66
N MET A 81 -0.74 2.93 -10.37
CA MET A 81 -1.77 2.71 -11.38
C MET A 81 -1.62 3.75 -12.49
N HIS A 82 -1.57 3.28 -13.72
CA HIS A 82 -1.60 4.08 -14.94
C HIS A 82 -2.77 3.59 -15.79
N ILE A 83 -3.55 4.54 -16.30
CA ILE A 83 -4.65 4.29 -17.24
C ILE A 83 -4.25 4.99 -18.52
N ASP A 84 -4.05 4.21 -19.58
CA ASP A 84 -3.70 4.75 -20.88
C ASP A 84 -4.88 5.57 -21.44
N PRO A 85 -4.67 6.84 -21.82
CA PRO A 85 -5.77 7.72 -22.23
C PRO A 85 -6.36 7.37 -23.60
N ASP A 86 -5.62 6.65 -24.45
CA ASP A 86 -6.02 6.33 -25.82
C ASP A 86 -6.67 4.95 -25.91
N THR A 87 -6.24 4.02 -25.06
CA THR A 87 -6.66 2.60 -25.09
C THR A 87 -7.45 2.15 -23.86
N ASP A 88 -7.53 2.98 -22.81
CA ASP A 88 -8.09 2.66 -21.48
C ASP A 88 -7.43 1.44 -20.81
N VAL A 89 -6.27 1.00 -21.31
CA VAL A 89 -5.53 -0.12 -20.75
C VAL A 89 -4.94 0.27 -19.40
N ARG A 90 -5.21 -0.56 -18.41
CA ARG A 90 -4.74 -0.40 -17.03
C ARG A 90 -3.48 -1.20 -16.80
N SER A 91 -2.48 -0.52 -16.29
CA SER A 91 -1.19 -1.10 -15.94
C SER A 91 -0.64 -0.48 -14.66
N VAL A 92 0.34 -1.15 -14.07
CA VAL A 92 1.15 -0.59 -13.00
C VAL A 92 2.48 -0.18 -13.60
N THR A 93 2.82 1.09 -13.42
CA THR A 93 4.10 1.70 -13.82
C THR A 93 4.90 2.10 -12.59
N ARG A 94 6.14 2.60 -12.78
CA ARG A 94 6.96 3.15 -11.69
C ARG A 94 7.09 2.15 -10.54
N LEU A 95 7.35 0.90 -10.88
CA LEU A 95 7.64 -0.13 -9.89
C LEU A 95 8.85 0.31 -9.02
N GLU A 96 8.97 -0.25 -7.82
CA GLU A 96 10.01 0.08 -6.82
C GLU A 96 9.83 1.40 -6.04
N THR A 97 8.75 2.16 -6.23
CA THR A 97 8.52 3.40 -5.45
C THR A 97 8.21 3.17 -3.97
N GLY A 98 8.00 1.92 -3.55
CA GLY A 98 7.72 1.56 -2.15
C GLY A 98 6.34 1.98 -1.66
N VAL A 99 6.11 1.83 -0.36
CA VAL A 99 4.85 2.21 0.31
C VAL A 99 5.13 3.06 1.54
N HIS A 100 4.19 3.93 1.89
CA HIS A 100 4.29 4.75 3.09
C HIS A 100 3.65 4.06 4.29
N LEU A 101 4.43 3.85 5.34
CA LEU A 101 3.94 3.49 6.67
C LEU A 101 3.85 4.77 7.50
N ILE A 102 2.67 5.05 8.05
CA ILE A 102 2.38 6.26 8.83
C ILE A 102 2.11 5.83 10.27
N ASN A 103 2.82 6.46 11.21
CA ASN A 103 2.61 6.36 12.66
C ASN A 103 2.27 7.75 13.18
#